data_AF-A0A7Y3D1Q4-F1
#
_entry.id   AF-A0A7Y3D1Q4-F1
#
_cell.length_a   1.000
_cell.length_b   1.000
_cell.length_c   1.000
_cell.angle_alpha   90.00
_cell.angle_beta   90.00
_cell.angle_gamma   90.00
#
_symmetry.space_group_name_H-M   'P 1'
#
loop_
_entity.id
_entity.type
_entity.pdbx_description
1 polymer ?
#
loop_
_entity_poly.entity_id
_entity_poly.type
_entity_poly.pdbx_seq_one_letter_code
_entity_poly.pdbx_strand_id
1 'polypeptide(L)'
;VTEEQIKKIIGQIEKQVEVIKAYYHKDEDTIYRISCLFRIKSDVVFEERDIQNIIKESNARIVTVNKEFFVLEKSGRRAEVELLHRELSAYGIMQFVRSGRIAVTKEPMEISKMLAAFNY
;
A
#
# COMPACT_ATOMS: atom_id res chain seq x y z
N VAL A 1 5.57 -17.57 -11.35
CA VAL A 1 4.44 -18.46 -10.99
C VAL A 1 3.62 -18.66 -12.25
N THR A 2 3.34 -19.91 -12.63
CA THR A 2 2.52 -20.19 -13.81
C THR A 2 1.04 -20.00 -13.50
N GLU A 3 0.22 -19.81 -14.52
CA GLU A 3 -1.23 -19.70 -14.36
C GLU A 3 -1.83 -20.93 -13.66
N GLU A 4 -1.34 -22.13 -14.01
CA GLU A 4 -1.76 -23.38 -13.38
C GLU A 4 -1.46 -23.41 -11.87
N GLN A 5 -0.30 -22.88 -11.46
CA GLN A 5 0.05 -22.77 -10.04
C GLN A 5 -0.86 -21.80 -9.31
N ILE A 6 -1.20 -20.65 -9.92
CA ILE A 6 -2.14 -19.69 -9.32
C ILE A 6 -3.53 -20.31 -9.13
N LYS A 7 -4.04 -21.04 -10.13
CA LYS A 7 -5.33 -21.74 -10.02
C LYS A 7 -5.35 -22.75 -8.87
N LYS A 8 -4.24 -23.49 -8.67
CA LYS A 8 -4.09 -24.39 -7.52
C LYS A 8 -4.13 -23.63 -6.19
N ILE A 9 -3.46 -22.49 -6.08
CA ILE A 9 -3.46 -21.66 -4.88
C ILE A 9 -4.87 -21.13 -4.58
N ILE A 10 -5.57 -20.60 -5.59
CA ILE A 10 -6.97 -20.16 -5.47
C ILE A 10 -7.84 -21.28 -4.93
N GLY A 11 -7.72 -22.48 -5.49
CA GLY A 11 -8.47 -23.65 -5.01
C GLY A 11 -8.15 -24.06 -3.57
N GLN A 12 -7.00 -23.69 -3.00
CA GLN A 12 -6.75 -23.90 -1.56
C GLN A 12 -7.34 -22.79 -0.70
N ILE A 13 -7.34 -21.54 -1.19
CA ILE A 13 -7.94 -20.40 -0.49
C ILE A 13 -9.47 -20.56 -0.42
N GLU A 14 -10.11 -20.98 -1.51
CA GLU A 14 -11.57 -21.22 -1.57
C GLU A 14 -12.05 -22.40 -0.71
N LYS A 15 -11.15 -23.21 -0.13
CA LYS A 15 -11.52 -24.26 0.83
C LYS A 15 -11.78 -23.72 2.24
N GLN A 16 -11.31 -22.51 2.56
CA GLN A 16 -11.56 -21.91 3.86
C GLN A 16 -13.04 -21.52 3.96
N VAL A 17 -13.67 -21.82 5.09
CA VAL A 17 -15.12 -21.62 5.28
C VAL A 17 -15.50 -20.14 5.17
N GLU A 18 -14.62 -19.24 5.61
CA GLU A 18 -14.83 -17.79 5.55
C GLU A 18 -14.60 -17.17 4.16
N VAL A 19 -14.12 -17.93 3.17
CA VAL A 19 -13.84 -17.42 1.82
C VAL A 19 -15.02 -17.69 0.89
N ILE A 20 -15.67 -16.61 0.44
CA ILE A 20 -16.78 -16.69 -0.52
C ILE A 20 -16.27 -17.01 -1.92
N LYS A 21 -15.23 -16.31 -2.37
CA LYS A 21 -14.60 -16.51 -3.68
C LYS A 21 -13.21 -15.90 -3.73
N ALA A 22 -12.29 -16.51 -4.47
CA ALA A 22 -10.97 -15.94 -4.75
C ALA A 22 -10.74 -15.76 -6.26
N TYR A 23 -10.15 -14.63 -6.62
CA TYR A 23 -9.84 -14.26 -8.00
C TYR A 23 -8.36 -13.89 -8.12
N TYR A 24 -7.80 -14.06 -9.32
CA TYR A 24 -6.50 -13.49 -9.68
C TYR A 24 -6.68 -12.59 -10.90
N HIS A 25 -5.88 -11.53 -10.93
CA HIS A 25 -5.87 -10.54 -11.98
C HIS A 25 -4.43 -10.21 -12.35
N LYS A 26 -4.21 -9.74 -13.57
CA LYS A 26 -2.92 -9.16 -13.94
C LYS A 26 -2.88 -7.68 -13.53
N ASP A 27 -1.68 -7.12 -13.50
CA ASP A 27 -1.48 -5.69 -13.21
C ASP A 27 -2.21 -4.79 -14.24
N GLU A 28 -2.41 -5.27 -15.47
CA GLU A 28 -3.15 -4.54 -16.52
C GLU A 28 -4.66 -4.49 -16.30
N ASP A 29 -5.22 -5.41 -15.53
CA ASP A 29 -6.66 -5.52 -15.27
C ASP A 29 -7.10 -4.73 -14.03
N THR A 30 -6.13 -4.20 -13.27
CA THR A 30 -6.38 -3.60 -11.95
C THR A 30 -5.84 -2.18 -11.84
N ILE A 31 -6.44 -1.43 -10.93
CA ILE A 31 -5.90 -0.19 -10.39
C ILE A 31 -5.50 -0.51 -8.95
N TYR A 32 -4.19 -0.44 -8.67
CA TYR A 32 -3.67 -0.74 -7.34
C TYR A 32 -2.92 0.43 -6.74
N ARG A 33 -2.91 0.48 -5.41
CA ARG A 33 -2.09 1.38 -4.60
C ARG A 33 -1.46 0.61 -3.45
N ILE A 34 -0.43 1.20 -2.88
CA ILE A 34 0.23 0.77 -1.67
C ILE A 34 0.25 1.97 -0.72
N SER A 35 0.00 1.74 0.57
CA SER A 35 0.17 2.74 1.61
C SER A 35 1.37 2.38 2.49
N CYS A 36 2.09 3.40 2.93
CA CYS A 36 3.31 3.24 3.70
C CYS A 36 3.37 4.26 4.83
N LEU A 37 4.04 3.88 5.92
CA LEU A 37 4.41 4.81 6.98
C LEU A 37 5.92 4.89 7.13
N PHE A 38 6.42 6.11 7.28
CA PHE A 38 7.82 6.43 7.54
C PHE A 38 7.92 7.12 8.89
N ARG A 39 8.70 6.56 9.80
CA ARG A 39 9.08 7.21 11.06
C ARG A 39 10.49 7.74 10.93
N ILE A 40 10.66 9.03 11.20
CA ILE A 40 11.93 9.77 11.04
C ILE A 40 12.19 10.53 12.35
N LYS A 41 13.45 10.81 12.67
CA LYS A 41 13.79 11.68 13.80
C LYS A 41 13.30 13.11 13.53
N SER A 42 12.70 13.73 14.55
CA SER A 42 12.14 15.08 14.40
C SER A 42 13.22 16.13 14.14
N ASP A 43 14.38 16.02 14.78
CA ASP A 43 15.49 16.99 14.65
C ASP A 43 15.87 17.22 13.18
N VAL A 44 16.02 16.14 12.41
CA VAL A 44 16.39 16.19 11.00
C VAL A 44 15.33 16.91 10.16
N VAL A 45 14.04 16.71 10.47
CA VAL A 45 12.93 17.36 9.75
C VAL A 45 12.90 18.87 10.01
N PHE A 46 13.25 19.31 11.22
CA PHE A 46 13.23 20.73 11.59
C PHE A 46 14.50 21.48 11.18
N GLU A 47 15.66 20.81 11.22
CA GLU A 47 16.96 21.40 10.93
C GLU A 47 17.24 21.48 9.43
N GLU A 48 16.77 20.50 8.65
CA GLU A 48 17.05 20.44 7.22
C GLU A 48 15.85 20.90 6.37
N ARG A 49 16.08 21.87 5.48
CA ARG A 49 15.03 22.40 4.60
C ARG A 49 14.69 21.44 3.45
N ASP A 50 15.65 20.65 3.01
CA ASP A 50 15.50 19.77 1.85
C ASP A 50 14.51 18.62 2.12
N ILE A 51 14.56 18.02 3.32
CA ILE A 51 13.58 17.01 3.72
C ILE A 51 12.16 17.60 3.80
N GLN A 52 12.00 18.86 4.21
CA GLN A 52 10.69 19.52 4.20
C GLN A 52 10.17 19.70 2.77
N ASN A 53 11.04 20.03 1.82
CA ASN A 53 10.67 20.13 0.41
C ASN A 53 10.29 18.75 -0.16
N ILE A 54 11.06 17.71 0.12
CA ILE A 54 10.75 16.33 -0.27
C ILE A 54 9.37 15.93 0.26
N ILE A 55 9.11 16.16 1.55
CA ILE A 55 7.81 15.86 2.17
C ILE A 55 6.68 16.59 1.43
N LYS A 56 6.86 17.89 1.16
CA LYS A 56 5.86 18.73 0.50
C LYS A 56 5.59 18.29 -0.95
N GLU A 57 6.62 17.92 -1.70
CA GLU A 57 6.52 17.50 -3.10
C GLU A 57 6.01 16.06 -3.23
N SER A 58 6.28 15.22 -2.23
CA SER A 58 5.90 13.80 -2.25
C SER A 58 4.41 13.54 -2.14
N ASN A 59 3.57 14.56 -1.88
CA ASN A 59 2.16 14.38 -1.54
C ASN A 59 1.96 13.36 -0.39
N ALA A 60 2.88 13.34 0.57
CA ALA A 60 2.75 12.55 1.79
C ALA A 60 1.91 13.31 2.82
N ARG A 61 1.19 12.57 3.65
CA ARG A 61 0.40 13.10 4.75
C ARG A 61 1.18 12.98 6.05
N ILE A 62 1.23 14.05 6.83
CA ILE A 62 1.74 14.00 8.19
C ILE A 62 0.70 13.31 9.07
N VAL A 63 1.06 12.19 9.68
CA VAL A 63 0.18 11.44 10.58
C VAL A 63 0.31 11.95 12.01
N THR A 64 1.55 12.13 12.47
CA THR A 64 1.83 12.67 13.80
C THR A 64 3.19 13.35 13.84
N VAL A 65 3.29 14.34 14.72
CA VAL A 65 4.50 15.10 15.03
C VAL A 65 4.72 15.03 16.53
N ASN A 66 5.92 14.66 16.96
CA ASN A 66 6.33 14.84 18.35
C ASN A 66 7.80 15.28 18.39
N LYS A 67 8.35 15.46 19.59
CA LYS A 67 9.72 15.96 19.78
C LYS A 67 10.80 14.96 19.37
N GLU A 68 10.52 13.66 19.42
CA GLU A 68 11.52 12.61 19.16
C GLU A 68 11.45 12.09 17.72
N PHE A 69 10.23 12.00 17.18
CA PHE A 69 9.95 11.44 15.88
C PHE A 69 8.76 12.07 15.17
N PHE A 70 8.78 11.89 13.86
CA PHE A 70 7.80 12.37 12.91
C PHE A 70 7.31 11.20 12.06
N VAL A 71 6.00 11.10 11.84
CA VAL A 71 5.41 10.02 11.02
C VAL A 71 4.74 10.58 9.79
N LEU A 72 5.17 10.07 8.64
CA LEU A 72 4.60 10.35 7.32
C LEU A 72 3.86 9.14 6.79
N GLU A 73 2.71 9.37 6.18
CA GLU A 73 1.99 8.41 5.37
C GLU A 73 2.13 8.78 3.89
N LYS A 74 2.42 7.79 3.06
CA LYS A 74 2.36 7.94 1.61
C LYS A 74 1.60 6.79 1.00
N SER A 75 0.53 7.15 0.30
CA SER A 75 -0.19 6.24 -0.57
C SER A 75 0.13 6.53 -2.04
N GLY A 76 0.44 5.51 -2.83
CA GLY A 76 0.81 5.68 -4.23
C GLY A 76 1.06 4.38 -4.98
N ARG A 77 1.53 4.51 -6.22
CA ARG A 77 2.12 3.39 -6.95
C ARG A 77 3.45 3.00 -6.32
N ARG A 78 3.91 1.79 -6.61
CA ARG A 78 5.18 1.25 -6.10
C ARG A 78 6.36 2.21 -6.36
N ALA A 79 6.47 2.74 -7.57
CA ALA A 79 7.56 3.64 -7.95
C ALA A 79 7.57 4.95 -7.14
N GLU A 80 6.39 5.53 -6.87
CA GLU A 80 6.28 6.77 -6.08
C GLU A 80 6.70 6.55 -4.63
N VAL A 81 6.30 5.42 -4.04
CA VAL A 81 6.69 5.04 -2.68
C VAL A 81 8.19 4.77 -2.60
N GLU A 82 8.74 4.03 -3.57
CA GLU A 82 10.17 3.70 -3.60
C GLU A 82 11.04 4.95 -3.82
N LEU A 83 10.56 5.92 -4.61
CA LEU A 83 11.19 7.23 -4.75
C LEU A 83 11.28 7.93 -3.39
N LEU A 84 10.15 8.10 -2.70
CA LEU A 84 10.12 8.77 -1.40
C LEU A 84 10.97 8.03 -0.36
N HIS A 85 10.93 6.70 -0.34
CA HIS A 85 11.78 5.91 0.53
C HIS A 85 13.26 6.20 0.28
N ARG A 86 13.69 6.25 -0.99
CA ARG A 86 15.08 6.53 -1.34
C ARG A 86 15.51 7.93 -0.92
N GLU A 87 14.67 8.93 -1.15
CA GLU A 87 14.93 10.32 -0.77
C GLU A 87 15.05 10.46 0.76
N LEU A 88 14.12 9.86 1.51
CA LEU A 88 14.14 9.89 2.98
C LEU A 88 15.26 9.04 3.58
N SER A 89 15.79 8.05 2.84
CA SER A 89 16.88 7.19 3.33
C SER A 89 18.16 7.97 3.63
N ALA A 90 18.42 9.06 2.91
CA ALA A 90 19.57 9.94 3.16
C ALA A 90 19.54 10.61 4.54
N TYR A 91 18.34 10.79 5.10
CA TYR A 91 18.09 11.48 6.36
C TYR A 91 17.95 10.52 7.56
N GLY A 92 18.02 9.21 7.32
CA GLY A 92 17.87 8.18 8.34
C GLY A 92 16.42 7.90 8.71
N ILE A 93 15.86 6.84 8.10
CA ILE A 93 14.53 6.33 8.45
C ILE A 93 14.65 5.44 9.70
N MET A 94 13.96 5.80 10.77
CA MET A 94 13.93 5.01 12.01
C MET A 94 13.10 3.72 11.84
N GLN A 95 11.98 3.83 11.14
CA GLN A 95 11.09 2.71 10.87
C GLN A 95 10.34 2.94 9.56
N PHE A 96 10.24 1.89 8.76
CA PHE A 96 9.46 1.90 7.53
C PHE A 96 8.52 0.69 7.53
N VAL A 97 7.24 0.92 7.29
CA VAL A 97 6.25 -0.13 7.08
C VAL A 97 5.47 0.12 5.80
N ARG A 98 5.17 -0.95 5.08
CA ARG A 98 4.48 -0.93 3.80
C ARG A 98 3.32 -1.92 3.83
N SER A 99 2.15 -1.49 3.40
CA SER A 99 1.00 -2.36 3.23
C SER A 99 1.21 -3.37 2.10
N GLY A 100 0.33 -4.38 2.04
CA GLY A 100 0.10 -5.11 0.79
C GLY A 100 -0.43 -4.18 -0.32
N ARG A 101 -0.47 -4.69 -1.55
CA ARG A 101 -1.20 -4.01 -2.64
C ARG A 101 -2.70 -4.06 -2.32
N ILE A 102 -3.35 -2.91 -2.38
CA ILE A 102 -4.81 -2.81 -2.38
C ILE A 102 -5.21 -2.49 -3.81
N ALA A 103 -6.13 -3.27 -4.37
CA ALA A 103 -6.49 -3.18 -5.78
C ALA A 103 -7.99 -3.26 -5.98
N VAL A 104 -8.45 -2.57 -7.02
CA VAL A 104 -9.78 -2.73 -7.61
C VAL A 104 -9.62 -3.11 -9.07
N THR A 105 -10.55 -3.90 -9.59
CA THR A 105 -10.58 -4.25 -11.01
C THR A 105 -11.01 -3.04 -11.84
N LYS A 106 -10.53 -2.95 -13.07
CA LYS A 106 -10.99 -1.94 -14.03
C LYS A 106 -12.40 -2.23 -14.52
N GLU A 107 -12.71 -3.51 -14.73
CA GLU A 107 -14.06 -3.96 -15.03
C GLU A 107 -14.89 -4.07 -13.75
N PRO A 108 -16.18 -3.72 -13.80
CA PRO A 108 -17.06 -3.81 -12.65
C PRO A 108 -17.22 -5.27 -12.22
N MET A 109 -16.97 -5.54 -10.95
CA MET A 109 -17.32 -6.82 -10.33
C MET A 109 -18.68 -6.69 -9.64
N GLU A 110 -19.63 -7.52 -10.05
CA GLU A 110 -21.00 -7.53 -9.51
C GLU A 110 -21.06 -8.28 -8.16
N ILE A 111 -20.15 -7.96 -7.22
CA ILE A 111 -20.00 -8.66 -5.93
C ILE A 111 -21.30 -8.62 -5.15
N SER A 112 -22.01 -7.50 -5.12
CA SER A 112 -23.29 -7.39 -4.41
C SER A 112 -24.35 -8.36 -4.94
N LYS A 113 -24.42 -8.57 -6.26
CA LYS A 113 -25.34 -9.56 -6.86
C LYS A 113 -24.94 -10.99 -6.50
N MET A 114 -23.64 -11.26 -6.46
CA MET A 114 -23.11 -12.55 -6.04
C MET A 114 -23.46 -12.84 -4.58
N LEU A 115 -23.27 -11.86 -3.68
CA LEU A 115 -23.55 -12.02 -2.24
C LEU A 115 -25.03 -12.24 -1.95
N ALA A 116 -25.94 -11.61 -2.70
CA ALA A 116 -27.37 -11.83 -2.56
C ALA A 116 -27.78 -13.30 -2.78
N ALA A 117 -27.05 -14.04 -3.63
CA ALA A 117 -27.29 -15.48 -3.83
C ALA A 117 -26.88 -16.34 -2.61
N PHE A 118 -26.08 -15.80 -1.69
CA PHE A 118 -25.63 -16.46 -0.47
C PHE A 118 -26.41 -16.03 0.78
N ASN A 119 -27.53 -15.30 0.63
CA ASN A 119 -28.36 -14.77 1.73
C ASN A 119 -27.59 -13.89 2.73
N TYR A 120 -26.60 -13.13 2.25
CA TYR A 120 -25.98 -12.02 2.99
C TYR A 120 -26.72 -10.70 2.76
#